data_AF-A0A140WYC4-F1
#
_entry.id   AF-A0A140WYC4-F1
#
_cell.length_a   1.000
_cell.length_b   1.000
_cell.length_c   1.000
_cell.angle_alpha   90.00
_cell.angle_beta   90.00
_cell.angle_gamma   90.00
#
_symmetry.space_group_name_H-M   'P 1'
#
loop_
_entity.id
_entity.type
_entity.pdbx_description
1 polymer ?
#
loop_
_entity_poly.entity_id
_entity_poly.type
_entity_poly.pdbx_seq_one_letter_code
_entity_poly.pdbx_strand_id
1 'polypeptide(L)'
;MFRDMIDVTNDKLLTQGTIFNCAYNSSYPDDETLGLIITARCDISNKDKVSFYNYIPAIPFNIWKEKELLPVLKKKIYKDLRSKYLTLLREGGFSESNLKTYGYERIIDIIKNKASLPKCKLKSLQTQHEKIECFEKKTTICQTT
;
A
#
# COMPACT_ATOMS: atom_id res chain seq x y z
N MET A 1 -7.24 -28.41 -22.47
CA MET A 1 -8.57 -27.92 -22.88
C MET A 1 -8.51 -26.42 -22.91
N PHE A 2 -8.54 -25.81 -24.10
CA PHE A 2 -8.70 -24.36 -24.20
C PHE A 2 -10.12 -24.02 -23.74
N ARG A 3 -10.26 -22.99 -22.90
CA ARG A 3 -11.58 -22.48 -22.52
C ARG A 3 -12.04 -21.54 -23.62
N ASP A 4 -13.24 -21.75 -24.15
CA ASP A 4 -13.84 -20.82 -25.11
C ASP A 4 -14.13 -19.47 -24.46
N MET A 5 -14.04 -18.41 -25.26
CA MET A 5 -14.41 -17.07 -24.85
C MET A 5 -15.92 -17.03 -24.58
N ILE A 6 -16.31 -16.64 -23.36
CA ILE A 6 -17.71 -16.59 -22.95
C ILE A 6 -18.32 -15.26 -23.40
N ASP A 7 -19.50 -15.32 -24.00
CA ASP A 7 -20.30 -14.13 -24.27
C ASP A 7 -20.91 -13.61 -22.97
N VAL A 8 -20.42 -12.45 -22.54
CA VAL A 8 -20.77 -11.80 -21.27
C VAL A 8 -22.13 -11.12 -21.31
N THR A 9 -22.72 -10.98 -22.50
CA THR A 9 -24.10 -10.50 -22.66
C THR A 9 -25.12 -11.58 -22.25
N ASN A 10 -24.70 -12.84 -22.16
CA ASN A 10 -25.51 -13.97 -21.72
C ASN A 10 -25.07 -14.45 -20.32
N ASP A 11 -25.71 -13.87 -19.31
CA ASP A 11 -25.52 -14.13 -17.88
C ASP A 11 -25.55 -15.62 -17.49
N LYS A 12 -26.32 -16.45 -18.23
CA LYS A 12 -26.47 -17.90 -17.99
C LYS A 12 -25.17 -18.68 -18.15
N LEU A 13 -24.18 -18.12 -18.83
CA LEU A 13 -22.88 -18.77 -19.07
C LEU A 13 -21.80 -18.31 -18.06
N LEU A 14 -22.09 -17.31 -17.23
CA LEU A 14 -21.17 -16.83 -16.21
C LEU A 14 -21.17 -17.78 -15.01
N THR A 15 -20.02 -18.38 -14.72
CA THR A 15 -19.84 -19.26 -13.55
C THR A 15 -18.70 -18.75 -12.69
N GLN A 16 -18.57 -19.28 -11.47
CA GLN A 16 -17.44 -18.94 -10.62
C GLN A 16 -16.11 -19.29 -11.30
N GLY A 17 -15.21 -18.31 -11.39
CA GLY A 17 -13.93 -18.44 -12.06
C GLY A 17 -13.96 -18.12 -13.56
N THR A 18 -15.11 -17.70 -14.11
CA THR A 18 -15.17 -17.09 -15.44
C THR A 18 -14.37 -15.79 -15.44
N ILE A 19 -13.54 -15.62 -16.46
CA ILE A 19 -12.85 -14.36 -16.76
C ILE A 19 -13.61 -13.68 -17.90
N PHE A 20 -13.89 -12.39 -17.75
CA PHE A 20 -14.57 -11.57 -18.75
C PHE A 20 -13.83 -10.26 -19.03
N ASN A 21 -14.10 -9.65 -20.18
CA ASN A 21 -13.53 -8.38 -20.61
C ASN A 21 -14.39 -7.18 -20.17
N CYS A 22 -13.84 -5.97 -20.30
CA CYS A 22 -14.54 -4.71 -20.03
C CYS A 22 -15.15 -4.63 -18.62
N ALA A 23 -14.49 -5.26 -17.65
CA ALA A 23 -14.90 -5.14 -16.26
C ALA A 23 -14.71 -3.70 -15.79
N TYR A 24 -15.72 -3.16 -15.13
CA TYR A 24 -15.65 -1.81 -14.60
C TYR A 24 -14.80 -1.79 -13.32
N ASN A 25 -14.00 -0.74 -13.13
CA ASN A 25 -13.35 -0.49 -11.85
C ASN A 25 -13.28 1.02 -11.64
N SER A 26 -13.84 1.52 -10.55
CA SER A 26 -13.82 2.96 -10.24
C SER A 26 -12.40 3.51 -10.07
N SER A 27 -11.45 2.67 -9.68
CA SER A 27 -10.04 3.04 -9.59
C SER A 27 -9.34 3.03 -10.95
N TYR A 28 -9.95 2.52 -12.02
CA TYR A 28 -9.38 2.44 -13.37
C TYR A 28 -10.49 2.72 -14.39
N PRO A 29 -11.08 3.94 -14.38
CA PRO A 29 -12.30 4.22 -15.14
C PRO A 29 -12.09 4.20 -16.66
N ASP A 30 -10.88 4.54 -17.11
CA ASP A 30 -10.54 4.70 -18.53
C ASP A 30 -9.71 3.51 -19.08
N ASP A 31 -9.40 2.52 -18.24
CA ASP A 31 -8.58 1.38 -18.60
C ASP A 31 -9.43 0.14 -18.87
N GLU A 32 -9.08 -0.62 -19.90
CA GLU A 32 -9.68 -1.94 -20.11
C GLU A 32 -9.20 -2.91 -19.03
N THR A 33 -10.13 -3.37 -18.20
CA THR A 33 -9.83 -4.36 -17.15
C THR A 33 -10.57 -5.67 -17.40
N LEU A 34 -9.96 -6.77 -16.99
CA LEU A 34 -10.63 -8.06 -16.96
C LEU A 34 -11.35 -8.23 -15.62
N GLY A 35 -12.40 -9.03 -15.57
CA GLY A 35 -13.10 -9.38 -14.33
C GLY A 35 -13.05 -10.88 -14.09
N LEU A 36 -12.81 -11.29 -12.85
CA LEU A 36 -12.87 -12.68 -12.41
C LEU A 36 -14.10 -12.86 -11.52
N ILE A 37 -15.09 -13.63 -11.99
CA ILE A 37 -16.32 -13.89 -11.21
C ILE A 37 -15.97 -14.69 -9.94
N ILE A 38 -16.31 -14.14 -8.79
CA ILE A 38 -16.13 -14.77 -7.47
C ILE A 38 -17.44 -15.14 -6.78
N THR A 39 -18.59 -14.75 -7.33
CA THR A 39 -19.90 -15.20 -6.84
C THR A 39 -19.92 -16.73 -6.73
N ALA A 40 -20.43 -17.25 -5.61
CA ALA A 40 -20.43 -18.67 -5.34
C ALA A 40 -21.30 -19.43 -6.36
N ARG A 41 -20.87 -20.65 -6.73
CA ARG A 41 -21.62 -21.52 -7.65
C ARG A 41 -23.05 -21.79 -7.20
N CYS A 42 -23.25 -21.92 -5.87
CA CYS A 42 -24.55 -22.16 -5.26
C CYS A 42 -25.53 -21.00 -5.50
N ASP A 43 -25.02 -19.76 -5.52
CA ASP A 43 -25.85 -18.58 -5.79
C ASP A 43 -26.17 -18.51 -7.27
N ILE A 44 -25.16 -18.66 -8.15
CA ILE A 44 -25.33 -18.60 -9.62
C ILE A 44 -26.31 -19.67 -10.14
N SER A 45 -26.34 -20.85 -9.52
CA SER A 45 -27.24 -21.94 -9.91
C SER A 45 -28.71 -21.66 -9.58
N ASN A 46 -28.96 -20.79 -8.60
CA ASN A 46 -30.30 -20.34 -8.22
C ASN A 46 -30.66 -19.09 -9.05
N LYS A 47 -31.13 -19.31 -10.29
CA LYS A 47 -31.44 -18.26 -11.28
C LYS A 47 -32.32 -17.11 -10.76
N ASP A 48 -33.14 -17.35 -9.75
CA ASP A 48 -34.06 -16.37 -9.17
C ASP A 48 -33.48 -15.59 -7.97
N LYS A 49 -32.23 -15.85 -7.56
CA LYS A 49 -31.63 -15.25 -6.35
C LYS A 49 -30.53 -14.22 -6.60
N VAL A 50 -29.94 -14.19 -7.79
CA VAL A 50 -28.73 -13.36 -8.04
C VAL A 50 -29.10 -12.17 -8.91
N SER A 51 -29.22 -11.00 -8.29
CA SER A 51 -29.43 -9.73 -8.99
C SER A 51 -28.11 -9.04 -9.41
N PHE A 52 -26.96 -9.52 -8.92
CA PHE A 52 -25.64 -8.97 -9.24
C PHE A 52 -24.54 -10.03 -9.10
N TYR A 53 -23.53 -9.96 -9.97
CA TYR A 53 -22.32 -10.77 -9.86
C TYR A 53 -21.20 -9.98 -9.17
N ASN A 54 -20.57 -10.59 -8.17
CA ASN A 54 -19.34 -10.09 -7.58
C ASN A 54 -18.16 -10.61 -8.40
N TYR A 55 -17.23 -9.72 -8.71
CA TYR A 55 -15.99 -10.06 -9.40
C TYR A 55 -14.80 -9.34 -8.78
N ILE A 56 -13.61 -9.89 -9.04
CA ILE A 56 -12.33 -9.23 -8.76
C ILE A 56 -11.80 -8.65 -10.08
N PRO A 57 -11.45 -7.37 -10.14
CA PRO A 57 -10.81 -6.79 -11.31
C PRO A 57 -9.38 -7.33 -11.46
N ALA A 58 -9.08 -7.89 -12.62
CA ALA A 58 -7.76 -8.29 -13.05
C ALA A 58 -7.17 -7.19 -13.95
N ILE A 59 -6.35 -6.33 -13.34
CA ILE A 59 -5.71 -5.19 -13.97
C ILE A 59 -4.39 -5.63 -14.63
N PRO A 60 -4.10 -5.25 -15.89
CA PRO A 60 -2.78 -5.43 -16.47
C PRO A 60 -1.67 -4.83 -15.60
N PHE A 61 -0.57 -5.55 -15.42
CA PHE A 61 0.49 -5.12 -14.51
C PHE A 61 1.05 -3.73 -14.83
N ASN A 62 1.17 -3.36 -16.11
CA ASN A 62 1.68 -2.05 -16.51
C ASN A 62 0.77 -0.90 -16.02
N ILE A 63 -0.54 -1.05 -16.16
CA ILE A 63 -1.55 -0.08 -15.71
C ILE A 63 -1.53 0.00 -14.17
N TRP A 64 -1.57 -1.15 -13.51
CA TRP A 64 -1.47 -1.22 -12.05
C TRP A 64 -0.18 -0.56 -11.54
N LYS A 65 0.94 -0.80 -12.22
CA LYS A 65 2.24 -0.27 -11.85
C LYS A 65 2.26 1.25 -11.89
N GLU A 66 1.71 1.87 -12.93
CA GLU A 66 1.71 3.32 -13.08
C GLU A 66 0.92 4.02 -11.97
N LYS A 67 -0.19 3.41 -11.54
CA LYS A 67 -1.08 3.99 -10.53
C LYS A 67 -0.71 3.63 -9.09
N GLU A 68 -0.44 2.36 -8.81
CA GLU A 68 -0.38 1.81 -7.44
C GLU A 68 1.04 1.57 -6.93
N LEU A 69 2.00 1.33 -7.83
CA LEU A 69 3.34 0.91 -7.40
C LEU A 69 4.01 2.00 -6.55
N LEU A 70 3.94 3.26 -6.97
CA LEU A 70 4.59 4.36 -6.24
C LEU A 70 4.02 4.54 -4.81
N PRO A 71 2.70 4.61 -4.60
CA PRO A 71 2.11 4.59 -3.25
C PRO A 71 2.56 3.40 -2.40
N VAL A 72 2.55 2.19 -2.98
CA VAL A 72 2.95 0.96 -2.29
C VAL A 72 4.42 1.01 -1.87
N LEU A 73 5.31 1.42 -2.78
CA LEU A 73 6.73 1.59 -2.49
C LEU A 73 6.96 2.66 -1.43
N LYS A 74 6.29 3.82 -1.54
CA LYS A 74 6.39 4.91 -0.57
C LYS A 74 6.03 4.42 0.84
N LYS A 75 4.90 3.72 0.98
CA LYS A 75 4.46 3.13 2.26
C LYS A 75 5.47 2.13 2.82
N LYS A 76 6.00 1.25 1.97
CA LYS A 76 6.97 0.22 2.37
C LYS A 76 8.30 0.82 2.81
N ILE A 77 8.83 1.77 2.04
CA ILE A 77 10.07 2.48 2.35
C ILE A 77 9.92 3.28 3.63
N TYR A 78 8.84 4.05 3.79
CA TYR A 78 8.59 4.81 5.01
C TYR A 78 8.52 3.91 6.25
N LYS A 79 7.82 2.77 6.16
CA LYS A 79 7.75 1.79 7.26
C LYS A 79 9.14 1.26 7.65
N ASP A 80 9.97 0.94 6.67
CA ASP A 80 11.34 0.46 6.91
C ASP A 80 12.23 1.53 7.55
N LEU A 81 12.21 2.76 7.01
CA LEU A 81 12.94 3.91 7.58
C LEU A 81 12.53 4.16 9.03
N ARG A 82 11.21 4.18 9.31
CA ARG A 82 10.67 4.40 10.65
C ARG A 82 11.05 3.28 11.61
N SER A 83 10.99 2.03 11.18
CA SER A 83 11.41 0.88 11.98
C SER A 83 12.89 0.98 12.39
N LYS A 84 13.76 1.31 11.43
CA LYS A 84 15.20 1.52 11.68
C LYS A 84 15.45 2.68 12.64
N TYR A 85 14.77 3.81 12.42
CA TYR A 85 14.86 4.98 13.29
C TYR A 85 14.45 4.66 14.73
N LEU A 86 13.29 4.04 14.94
CA LEU A 86 12.79 3.67 16.27
C LEU A 86 13.67 2.62 16.96
N THR A 87 14.34 1.76 16.19
CA THR A 87 15.29 0.78 16.76
C THR A 87 16.55 1.49 17.26
N LEU A 88 17.15 2.38 16.47
CA LEU A 88 18.31 3.17 16.88
C LEU A 88 17.98 4.08 18.08
N LEU A 89 16.78 4.66 18.10
CA LEU A 89 16.31 5.48 19.22
C LEU A 89 16.23 4.67 20.52
N ARG A 90 15.68 3.44 20.46
CA ARG A 90 15.61 2.53 21.61
C ARG A 90 16.98 2.08 22.09
N GLU A 91 17.91 1.81 21.18
CA GLU A 91 19.31 1.52 21.54
C GLU A 91 19.96 2.71 22.28
N GLY A 92 19.57 3.94 21.94
CA GLY A 92 19.99 5.15 22.66
C GLY A 92 19.30 5.37 24.02
N GLY A 93 18.36 4.50 24.40
CA GLY A 93 17.59 4.58 25.65
C GLY A 93 16.31 5.42 25.57
N PHE A 94 15.84 5.74 24.36
CA PHE A 94 14.67 6.62 24.16
C PHE A 94 13.54 5.92 23.39
N SER A 95 12.32 6.40 23.62
CA SER A 95 11.10 5.97 22.93
C SER A 95 10.55 7.08 22.03
N GLU A 96 9.61 6.72 21.14
CA GLU A 96 8.90 7.71 20.32
C GLU A 96 8.17 8.76 21.19
N SER A 97 7.65 8.34 22.35
CA SER A 97 7.00 9.26 23.29
C SER A 97 7.97 10.33 23.80
N ASN A 98 9.23 9.98 24.04
CA ASN A 98 10.23 10.97 24.43
C ASN A 98 10.40 12.04 23.34
N LEU A 99 10.42 11.66 22.05
CA LEU A 99 10.53 12.62 20.95
C LEU A 99 9.35 13.59 20.92
N LYS A 100 8.13 13.09 21.13
CA LYS A 100 6.93 13.93 21.16
C LYS A 100 6.93 14.91 22.34
N THR A 101 7.47 14.50 23.49
CA THR A 101 7.49 15.33 24.70
C THR A 101 8.62 16.36 24.70
N TYR A 102 9.83 15.97 24.31
CA TYR A 102 11.04 16.77 24.50
C TYR A 102 11.59 17.37 23.20
N GLY A 103 11.10 16.93 22.05
CA GLY A 103 11.61 17.31 20.74
C GLY A 103 12.86 16.53 20.34
N TYR A 104 13.12 16.50 19.03
CA TYR A 104 14.24 15.78 18.43
C TYR A 104 15.60 16.32 18.89
N GLU A 105 15.82 17.63 18.76
CA GLU A 105 17.11 18.27 19.06
C GLU A 105 17.60 17.97 20.48
N ARG A 106 16.70 18.09 21.46
CA ARG A 106 17.03 17.84 22.87
C ARG A 106 17.43 16.39 23.12
N ILE A 107 16.78 15.42 22.47
CA ILE A 107 17.11 14.01 22.62
C ILE A 107 18.48 13.71 22.01
N ILE A 108 18.76 14.27 20.83
CA ILE A 108 20.06 14.10 20.17
C ILE A 108 21.19 14.64 21.03
N ASP A 109 21.00 15.80 21.65
CA ASP A 109 22.03 16.38 22.53
C ASP A 109 22.27 15.52 23.77
N ILE A 110 21.23 14.93 24.35
CA ILE A 110 21.39 13.99 25.47
C ILE A 110 22.16 12.74 25.02
N ILE A 111 21.84 12.19 23.85
CA ILE A 111 22.54 11.02 23.29
C ILE A 111 24.02 11.33 23.07
N LYS A 112 24.34 12.51 22.50
CA LYS A 112 25.72 12.98 22.29
C LYS A 112 26.46 13.12 23.62
N ASN A 113 25.86 13.80 24.59
CA ASN A 113 26.49 14.10 25.88
C ASN A 113 26.73 12.86 26.72
N LYS A 114 25.79 11.90 26.69
CA LYS A 114 25.92 10.63 27.42
C LYS A 114 26.72 9.57 26.66
N ALA A 115 27.11 9.85 25.41
CA ALA A 115 27.71 8.88 24.50
C ALA A 115 26.96 7.54 24.46
N SER A 116 25.62 7.56 24.56
CA SER A 116 24.80 6.34 24.70
C SER A 116 24.72 5.51 23.42
N LEU A 117 25.13 6.10 22.29
CA LEU A 117 25.21 5.46 20.98
C LEU A 117 26.60 5.66 20.37
N PRO A 118 27.17 4.63 19.71
CA PRO A 118 28.38 4.79 18.90
C PRO A 118 28.20 5.87 17.82
N LYS A 119 29.28 6.61 17.51
CA LYS A 119 29.25 7.71 16.53
C LYS A 119 28.64 7.31 15.17
N CYS A 120 28.91 6.10 14.69
CA CYS A 120 28.36 5.59 13.43
C CYS A 120 26.83 5.43 13.48
N LYS A 121 26.30 4.91 14.59
CA LYS A 121 24.88 4.71 14.80
C LYS A 121 24.16 6.03 15.03
N LEU A 122 24.78 6.97 15.74
CA LEU A 122 24.27 8.33 15.89
C LEU A 122 24.11 9.03 14.53
N LYS A 123 25.14 8.97 13.67
CA LYS A 123 25.05 9.51 12.31
C LYS A 123 23.93 8.84 11.52
N SER A 124 23.80 7.52 11.61
CA SER A 124 22.71 6.77 10.97
C SER A 124 21.34 7.23 11.46
N LEU A 125 21.16 7.42 12.77
CA LEU A 125 19.91 7.90 13.37
C LEU A 125 19.54 9.29 12.83
N GLN A 126 20.50 10.21 12.72
CA GLN A 126 20.30 11.53 12.12
C GLN A 126 19.90 11.43 10.64
N THR A 127 20.62 10.62 9.85
CA THR A 127 20.26 10.38 8.45
C THR A 127 18.86 9.79 8.29
N GLN A 128 18.43 8.85 9.16
CA GLN A 128 17.06 8.32 9.10
C GLN A 128 16.02 9.39 9.44
N HIS A 129 16.29 10.23 10.43
CA HIS A 129 15.39 11.33 10.81
C HIS A 129 15.18 12.32 9.66
N GLU A 130 16.26 12.79 9.03
CA GLU A 130 16.20 13.69 7.87
C GLU A 130 15.39 13.08 6.71
N LYS A 131 15.58 11.78 6.44
CA LYS A 131 14.80 11.06 5.43
C LYS A 131 13.32 11.05 5.79
N ILE A 132 12.96 10.72 7.03
CA ILE A 132 11.56 10.70 7.50
C ILE A 132 10.93 12.08 7.35
N GLU A 133 11.61 13.15 7.79
CA GLU A 133 11.11 14.51 7.62
C GLU A 133 10.87 14.88 6.15
N CYS A 134 11.79 14.49 5.26
CA CYS A 134 11.65 14.72 3.82
C CYS A 134 10.41 14.00 3.25
N PHE A 135 10.13 12.77 3.71
CA PHE A 135 8.93 12.03 3.34
C PHE A 135 7.65 12.74 3.83
N GLU A 136 7.65 13.28 5.05
CA GLU A 136 6.50 13.95 5.65
C GLU A 136 6.23 15.33 5.03
N LYS A 137 7.28 16.15 4.83
CA LYS A 137 7.20 17.46 4.16
C LYS A 137 6.64 17.33 2.74
N LYS A 138 7.11 16.36 1.94
CA LYS A 138 6.59 16.11 0.58
C LYS A 138 5.16 15.60 0.55
N THR A 139 4.67 14.99 1.62
CA THR A 139 3.27 14.52 1.69
C THR A 139 2.30 15.69 1.87
N THR A 140 2.75 16.78 2.49
CA THR A 140 1.93 17.99 2.72
C THR A 140 1.72 18.80 1.43
N ILE A 141 2.71 18.80 0.53
CA ILE A 141 2.67 19.57 -0.73
C ILE A 141 1.71 18.93 -1.76
N CYS A 142 1.56 17.61 -1.77
CA CYS A 142 0.67 16.91 -2.71
C CYS A 142 -0.80 16.86 -2.27
N GLN A 143 -1.15 17.38 -1.09
CA GLN A 143 -2.54 17.42 -0.59
C GLN A 143 -3.22 18.78 -0.78
N THR A 144 -2.54 19.74 -1.43
CA THR A 144 -3.02 21.12 -1.65
C THR A 144 -3.25 21.47 -3.13
N THR A 145 -3.31 20.45 -4.00
CA THR A 145 -3.68 20.53 -5.43
C THR A 145 -4.69 19.45 -5.72
#